data_AF-C5B5D1-F1
#
_entry.id   AF-C5B5D1-F1
#
_cell.length_a   1.000
_cell.length_b   1.000
_cell.length_c   1.000
_cell.angle_alpha   90.00
_cell.angle_beta   90.00
_cell.angle_gamma   90.00
#
_symmetry.space_group_name_H-M   'P 1'
#
loop_
_entity.id
_entity.type
_entity.pdbx_description
1 polymer ?
#
loop_
_entity_poly.entity_id
_entity_poly.type
_entity_poly.pdbx_seq_one_letter_code
_entity_poly.pdbx_strand_id
1 'polypeptide(L)'
;MPAPDDVLAAAAAHYHVAAGLHEDCDLDPRDHVEVLARAFTTSNCDDFAHVLALATGWPAVRMTWSIPGWGPGHHALLRAPDGRLLDARGWTDEAGLRRRYRAPEALFEDAQPSPQSLGLWVDEDGTDEDMARIAGVLRALPHAPYSEPWFRTLVMAPIPGADPQAAADVPRG
;
A
#
# COMPACT_ATOMS: atom_id res chain seq x y z
N MET A 1 -14.13 17.33 -3.24
CA MET A 1 -13.09 16.29 -3.25
C MET A 1 -12.50 16.24 -4.66
N PRO A 2 -11.18 16.09 -4.82
CA PRO A 2 -10.55 15.93 -6.13
C PRO A 2 -11.13 14.70 -6.88
N ALA A 3 -11.03 14.68 -8.21
CA ALA A 3 -11.45 13.52 -8.99
C ALA A 3 -10.51 12.33 -8.70
N PRO A 4 -10.99 11.08 -8.73
CA PRO A 4 -10.16 9.90 -8.47
C PRO A 4 -8.89 9.86 -9.32
N ASP A 5 -8.98 10.21 -10.60
CA ASP A 5 -7.85 10.20 -11.52
C ASP A 5 -6.77 11.24 -11.14
N ASP A 6 -7.18 12.41 -10.63
CA ASP A 6 -6.24 13.45 -10.16
C ASP A 6 -5.47 12.96 -8.91
N VAL A 7 -6.16 12.25 -8.01
CA VAL A 7 -5.55 11.66 -6.81
C VAL A 7 -4.53 10.60 -7.20
N LEU A 8 -4.91 9.68 -8.11
CA LEU A 8 -4.02 8.63 -8.57
C LEU A 8 -2.81 9.19 -9.31
N ALA A 9 -2.99 10.21 -10.16
CA ALA A 9 -1.90 10.86 -10.88
C ALA A 9 -0.88 11.52 -9.93
N ALA A 10 -1.37 12.30 -8.96
CA ALA A 10 -0.51 12.97 -7.99
C ALA A 10 0.25 11.97 -7.10
N ALA A 11 -0.43 10.92 -6.63
CA ALA A 11 0.20 9.87 -5.85
C ALA A 11 1.21 9.06 -6.67
N ALA A 12 0.88 8.71 -7.92
CA ALA A 12 1.79 7.97 -8.80
C ALA A 12 3.06 8.75 -9.08
N ALA A 13 2.97 10.07 -9.35
CA ALA A 13 4.14 10.92 -9.54
C ALA A 13 5.06 10.93 -8.31
N HIS A 14 4.49 11.00 -7.11
CA HIS A 14 5.22 10.94 -5.85
C HIS A 14 5.90 9.57 -5.65
N TYR A 15 5.13 8.48 -5.70
CA TYR A 15 5.65 7.14 -5.42
C TYR A 15 6.54 6.57 -6.52
N HIS A 16 6.43 7.05 -7.76
CA HIS A 16 7.39 6.71 -8.81
C HIS A 16 8.81 7.14 -8.44
N VAL A 17 8.96 8.32 -7.81
CA VAL A 17 10.25 8.81 -7.30
C VAL A 17 10.61 8.12 -5.98
N ALA A 18 9.69 8.11 -5.01
CA ALA A 18 9.97 7.59 -3.67
C ALA A 18 10.33 6.09 -3.66
N ALA A 19 9.71 5.29 -4.52
CA ALA A 19 10.01 3.87 -4.65
C ALA A 19 11.16 3.56 -5.63
N GLY A 20 11.78 4.58 -6.23
CA GLY A 20 12.91 4.40 -7.16
C GLY A 20 12.53 3.74 -8.49
N LEU A 21 11.28 3.85 -8.95
CA LEU A 21 10.77 3.10 -10.11
C LEU A 21 11.28 3.61 -11.46
N HIS A 22 12.16 4.62 -11.48
CA HIS A 22 12.76 5.15 -12.70
C HIS A 22 13.69 4.14 -13.41
N GLU A 23 14.10 3.08 -12.72
CA GLU A 23 14.90 1.99 -13.28
C GLU A 23 14.04 0.86 -13.90
N ASP A 24 12.73 0.86 -13.64
CA ASP A 24 11.78 -0.16 -14.13
C ASP A 24 11.39 0.13 -15.58
N CYS A 25 12.23 -0.32 -16.53
CA CYS A 25 12.02 -0.09 -17.96
C CYS A 25 10.74 -0.73 -18.54
N ASP A 26 10.09 -1.64 -17.82
CA ASP A 26 8.82 -2.28 -18.19
C ASP A 26 7.59 -1.51 -17.70
N LEU A 27 7.77 -0.48 -16.87
CA LEU A 27 6.69 0.30 -16.27
C LEU A 27 6.37 1.55 -17.12
N ASP A 28 5.11 1.69 -17.57
CA ASP A 28 4.64 2.94 -18.17
C ASP A 28 4.31 3.94 -17.04
N PRO A 29 5.02 5.08 -16.91
CA PRO A 29 4.76 6.06 -15.86
C PRO A 29 3.39 6.74 -15.98
N ARG A 30 2.69 6.58 -17.12
CA ARG A 30 1.33 7.08 -17.32
C ARG A 30 0.25 6.10 -16.85
N ASP A 31 0.61 4.85 -16.59
CA ASP A 31 -0.29 3.90 -15.94
C ASP A 31 -0.22 4.09 -14.42
N HIS A 32 -0.93 5.10 -13.93
CA HIS A 32 -0.90 5.48 -12.52
C HIS A 32 -1.28 4.33 -11.58
N VAL A 33 -2.18 3.44 -12.01
CA VAL A 33 -2.61 2.29 -11.20
C VAL A 33 -1.48 1.28 -11.09
N GLU A 34 -0.81 0.96 -12.19
CA GLU A 34 0.33 0.02 -12.17
C GLU A 34 1.54 0.62 -11.44
N VAL A 35 1.81 1.92 -11.58
CA VAL A 35 2.88 2.61 -10.82
C VAL A 35 2.64 2.47 -9.31
N LEU A 36 1.43 2.76 -8.84
CA LEU A 36 1.07 2.64 -7.43
C LEU A 36 1.08 1.18 -6.97
N ALA A 37 0.55 0.27 -7.79
CA ALA A 37 0.59 -1.15 -7.50
C ALA A 37 2.03 -1.66 -7.36
N ARG A 38 2.95 -1.23 -8.22
CA ARG A 38 4.37 -1.57 -8.13
C ARG A 38 4.98 -1.01 -6.85
N ALA A 39 4.87 0.30 -6.61
CA ALA A 39 5.42 0.96 -5.43
C ALA A 39 4.98 0.27 -4.12
N PHE A 40 3.68 0.01 -3.95
CA PHE A 40 3.12 -0.59 -2.74
C PHE A 40 3.26 -2.11 -2.67
N THR A 41 3.81 -2.77 -3.69
CA THR A 41 4.14 -4.21 -3.63
C THR A 41 5.64 -4.49 -3.58
N THR A 42 6.49 -3.45 -3.62
CA THR A 42 7.95 -3.58 -3.58
C THR A 42 8.60 -2.76 -2.47
N SER A 43 8.25 -1.48 -2.33
CA SER A 43 9.06 -0.52 -1.54
C SER A 43 8.25 0.14 -0.42
N ASN A 44 6.97 0.40 -0.65
CA ASN A 44 6.07 1.09 0.29
C ASN A 44 4.94 0.18 0.79
N CYS A 45 5.17 -1.13 0.82
CA CYS A 45 4.16 -2.10 1.24
C CYS A 45 3.77 -1.94 2.72
N ASP A 46 4.71 -1.55 3.57
CA ASP A 46 4.50 -1.40 5.01
C ASP A 46 3.58 -0.21 5.31
N ASP A 47 3.81 0.94 4.68
CA ASP A 47 2.95 2.13 4.82
C ASP A 47 1.54 1.87 4.30
N PHE A 48 1.45 1.22 3.13
CA PHE A 48 0.17 0.86 2.54
C PHE A 48 -0.62 -0.08 3.45
N ALA A 49 0.02 -1.13 3.96
CA ALA A 49 -0.59 -2.07 4.88
C ALA A 49 -0.97 -1.40 6.21
N HIS A 50 -0.16 -0.47 6.72
CA HIS A 50 -0.46 0.28 7.93
C HIS A 50 -1.73 1.12 7.78
N VAL A 51 -1.80 1.97 6.76
CA VAL A 51 -2.95 2.84 6.52
C VAL A 51 -4.20 2.02 6.23
N LEU A 52 -4.06 0.94 5.46
CA LEU A 52 -5.17 0.05 5.18
C LEU A 52 -5.65 -0.69 6.45
N ALA A 53 -4.76 -1.04 7.37
CA ALA A 53 -5.13 -1.67 8.64
C ALA A 53 -5.84 -0.68 9.57
N LEU A 54 -5.40 0.58 9.63
CA LEU A 54 -6.11 1.63 10.35
C LEU A 54 -7.51 1.88 9.78
N ALA A 55 -7.64 1.85 8.45
CA ALA A 55 -8.91 2.09 7.77
C ALA A 55 -9.92 0.94 7.94
N THR A 56 -9.44 -0.30 8.03
CA THR A 56 -10.30 -1.50 8.04
C THR A 56 -10.45 -2.14 9.42
N GLY A 57 -9.50 -1.89 10.32
CA GLY A 57 -9.35 -2.63 11.58
C GLY A 57 -8.91 -4.09 11.39
N TRP A 58 -8.50 -4.49 10.18
CA TRP A 58 -8.08 -5.86 9.91
C TRP A 58 -6.61 -6.08 10.29
N PRO A 59 -6.25 -7.31 10.71
CA PRO A 59 -4.86 -7.63 11.04
C PRO A 59 -3.96 -7.52 9.82
N ALA A 60 -2.77 -6.95 10.03
CA ALA A 60 -1.71 -6.99 9.05
C ALA A 60 -1.03 -8.36 9.05
N VAL A 61 -0.44 -8.73 7.92
CA VAL A 61 0.35 -9.95 7.72
C VAL A 61 1.65 -9.53 7.09
N ARG A 62 2.76 -10.00 7.67
CA ARG A 62 4.08 -9.91 7.09
C ARG A 62 4.40 -11.21 6.36
N MET A 63 4.61 -11.12 5.06
CA MET A 63 5.20 -12.19 4.26
C MET A 63 6.72 -12.01 4.22
N THR A 64 7.49 -13.05 4.48
CA THR A 64 8.97 -13.02 4.37
C THR A 64 9.50 -14.20 3.57
N TRP A 65 10.60 -13.99 2.86
CA TRP A 65 11.29 -15.03 2.09
C TRP A 65 12.79 -14.75 1.96
N SER A 66 13.53 -15.70 1.40
CA SER A 66 14.95 -15.52 1.06
C SER A 66 15.11 -15.25 -0.43
N ILE A 67 15.86 -14.20 -0.76
CA ILE A 67 16.31 -13.87 -2.11
C ILE A 67 17.76 -14.35 -2.26
N PRO A 68 18.02 -15.39 -3.08
CA PRO A 68 19.37 -15.91 -3.27
C PRO A 68 20.36 -14.82 -3.71
N GLY A 69 21.43 -14.65 -2.95
CA GLY A 69 22.50 -13.69 -3.26
C GLY A 69 22.21 -12.23 -2.89
N TRP A 70 21.05 -11.93 -2.29
CA TRP A 70 20.68 -10.57 -1.85
C TRP A 70 20.33 -10.49 -0.36
N GLY A 71 19.59 -11.48 0.16
CA GLY A 71 19.18 -11.49 1.57
C GLY A 71 17.68 -11.68 1.75
N PRO A 72 17.09 -11.20 2.86
CA PRO A 72 15.67 -11.36 3.13
C PRO A 72 14.83 -10.43 2.23
N GLY A 73 13.72 -10.96 1.71
CA GLY A 73 12.64 -10.15 1.12
C GLY A 73 11.43 -10.15 2.05
N HIS A 74 10.63 -9.08 1.99
CA HIS A 74 9.36 -9.00 2.70
C HIS A 74 8.28 -8.28 1.88
N HIS A 75 7.03 -8.52 2.26
CA HIS A 75 5.86 -7.79 1.79
C HIS A 75 4.82 -7.72 2.92
N ALA A 76 4.26 -6.55 3.17
CA ALA A 76 3.18 -6.36 4.14
C ALA A 76 1.83 -6.20 3.44
N LEU A 77 0.80 -6.80 4.04
CA LEU A 77 -0.56 -6.84 3.50
C LEU A 77 -1.57 -7.09 4.63
N LEU A 78 -2.86 -7.22 4.31
CA LEU A 78 -3.89 -7.49 5.32
C LEU A 78 -4.55 -8.85 5.13
N ARG A 79 -5.04 -9.40 6.24
CA ARG A 79 -5.93 -10.56 6.26
C ARG A 79 -7.35 -10.11 6.60
N ALA A 80 -8.26 -10.29 5.64
CA ALA A 80 -9.67 -10.01 5.81
C ALA A 80 -10.34 -11.03 6.77
N PRO A 81 -11.51 -10.73 7.34
CA PRO A 81 -12.23 -11.64 8.25
C PRO A 81 -12.61 -13.00 7.63
N ASP A 82 -12.74 -13.06 6.30
CA ASP A 82 -13.00 -14.30 5.56
C ASP A 82 -11.73 -15.10 5.23
N GLY A 83 -10.57 -14.64 5.71
CA GLY A 83 -9.27 -15.28 5.52
C GLY A 83 -8.53 -14.89 4.24
N ARG A 84 -9.17 -14.14 3.32
CA ARG A 84 -8.49 -13.65 2.11
C ARG A 84 -7.44 -12.61 2.44
N LEU A 85 -6.45 -12.51 1.55
CA LEU A 85 -5.35 -11.57 1.66
C LEU A 85 -5.58 -10.37 0.73
N LEU A 86 -5.17 -9.18 1.15
CA LEU A 86 -5.38 -7.93 0.42
C LEU A 86 -4.13 -7.05 0.42
N ASP A 87 -3.66 -6.68 -0.78
CA ASP A 87 -2.63 -5.65 -1.01
C ASP A 87 -3.08 -4.68 -2.11
N ALA A 88 -2.20 -3.76 -2.54
CA ALA A 88 -2.52 -2.74 -3.54
C ALA A 88 -3.06 -3.28 -4.88
N ARG A 89 -2.77 -4.55 -5.23
CA ARG A 89 -3.30 -5.21 -6.44
C ARG A 89 -4.69 -5.81 -6.25
N GLY A 90 -5.25 -5.74 -5.03
CA GLY A 90 -6.55 -6.29 -4.68
C GLY A 90 -6.47 -7.65 -4.00
N TRP A 91 -7.54 -8.44 -4.11
CA TRP A 91 -7.63 -9.74 -3.45
C TRP A 91 -6.57 -10.74 -3.94
N THR A 92 -5.99 -11.46 -3.00
CA THR A 92 -5.02 -12.54 -3.25
C THR A 92 -5.14 -13.62 -2.16
N ASP A 93 -4.34 -14.66 -2.30
CA ASP A 93 -4.09 -15.69 -1.29
C ASP A 93 -2.57 -15.96 -1.19
N GLU A 94 -2.17 -16.81 -0.25
CA GLU A 94 -0.75 -17.13 -0.04
C GLU A 94 -0.13 -17.79 -1.27
N ALA A 95 -0.87 -18.64 -2.01
CA ALA A 95 -0.37 -19.31 -3.20
C ALA A 95 -0.11 -18.31 -4.34
N GLY A 96 -0.99 -17.32 -4.50
CA GLY A 96 -0.85 -16.20 -5.42
C GLY A 96 0.36 -15.35 -5.09
N LEU A 97 0.59 -15.05 -3.81
CA LEU A 97 1.77 -14.30 -3.35
C LEU A 97 3.07 -15.07 -3.57
N ARG A 98 3.13 -16.34 -3.18
CA ARG A 98 4.29 -17.23 -3.45
C ARG A 98 4.63 -17.27 -4.93
N ARG A 99 3.62 -17.35 -5.82
CA ARG A 99 3.81 -17.32 -7.27
C ARG A 99 4.31 -15.96 -7.76
N ARG A 100 3.72 -14.86 -7.27
CA ARG A 100 4.08 -13.49 -7.67
C ARG A 100 5.54 -13.18 -7.34
N TYR A 101 5.97 -13.50 -6.12
CA TYR A 101 7.34 -13.23 -5.66
C TYR A 101 8.32 -14.37 -5.95
N ARG A 102 7.88 -15.44 -6.63
CA ARG A 102 8.68 -16.66 -6.88
C ARG A 102 9.32 -17.22 -5.60
N ALA A 103 8.55 -17.19 -4.51
CA ALA A 103 9.00 -17.51 -3.16
C ALA A 103 8.16 -18.69 -2.61
N PRO A 104 8.40 -19.94 -3.04
CA PRO A 104 7.58 -21.09 -2.63
C PRO A 104 7.60 -21.34 -1.11
N GLU A 105 8.74 -21.07 -0.47
CA GLU A 105 8.96 -21.27 0.98
C GLU A 105 8.64 -20.00 1.80
N ALA A 106 7.89 -19.05 1.25
CA ALA A 106 7.55 -17.84 1.98
C ALA A 106 6.73 -18.15 3.25
N LEU A 107 7.10 -17.46 4.33
CA LEU A 107 6.45 -17.53 5.62
C LEU A 107 5.48 -16.35 5.77
N PHE A 108 4.39 -16.58 6.50
CA PHE A 108 3.34 -15.59 6.75
C PHE A 108 3.14 -15.48 8.25
N GLU A 109 3.32 -14.28 8.78
CA GLU A 109 3.22 -13.98 10.20
C GLU A 109 2.21 -12.86 10.40
N ASP A 110 1.30 -13.02 11.37
CA ASP A 110 0.42 -11.93 11.75
C ASP A 110 1.26 -10.82 12.40
N ALA A 111 1.12 -9.60 11.89
CA ALA A 111 1.83 -8.43 12.37
C ALA A 111 0.84 -7.49 13.06
N GLN A 112 1.28 -6.84 14.13
CA GLN A 112 0.54 -5.68 14.62
C GLN A 112 0.59 -4.58 13.55
N PRO A 113 -0.48 -3.79 13.37
CA PRO A 113 -0.48 -2.66 12.45
C PRO A 113 0.28 -1.48 13.05
N SER A 114 1.49 -1.71 13.55
CA SER A 114 2.41 -0.67 14.00
C SER A 114 3.58 -0.59 13.03
N PRO A 115 4.12 0.62 12.79
CA PRO A 115 5.27 0.80 11.92
C PRO A 115 6.43 -0.15 12.24
N GLN A 116 6.75 -0.31 13.53
CA GLN A 116 7.82 -1.19 13.99
C GLN A 116 7.56 -2.67 13.68
N SER A 117 6.30 -3.13 13.76
CA SER A 117 5.95 -4.54 13.51
C SER A 117 5.93 -4.87 12.03
N LEU A 118 5.67 -3.87 11.17
CA LEU A 118 5.74 -3.99 9.72
C LEU A 118 7.18 -3.82 9.21
N GLY A 119 8.13 -3.47 10.08
CA GLY A 119 9.55 -3.35 9.72
C GLY A 119 9.87 -2.04 9.01
N LEU A 120 9.03 -1.03 9.20
CA LEU A 120 9.40 0.34 8.87
C LEU A 120 10.64 0.71 9.70
N TRP A 121 11.71 1.05 8.99
CA TRP A 121 12.71 1.97 9.52
C TRP A 121 12.01 3.31 9.56
N VAL A 122 11.27 3.55 10.64
CA VAL A 122 10.56 4.80 10.85
C VAL A 122 11.65 5.86 11.02
N ASP A 123 11.94 6.61 9.96
CA ASP A 123 12.11 8.03 10.18
C ASP A 123 10.78 8.45 10.82
N GLU A 124 10.81 9.01 12.04
CA GLU A 124 9.63 9.45 12.83
C GLU A 124 8.67 10.39 12.06
N ASP A 125 9.01 10.69 10.80
CA ASP A 125 8.33 11.52 9.81
C ASP A 125 7.60 10.68 8.74
N GLY A 126 6.95 9.58 9.10
CA GLY A 126 5.83 9.09 8.30
C GLY A 126 4.72 10.13 8.36
N THR A 127 4.89 11.21 7.60
CA THR A 127 4.13 12.45 7.78
C THR A 127 2.64 12.19 7.61
N ASP A 128 1.80 12.92 8.35
CA ASP A 128 0.34 12.92 8.17
C ASP A 128 -0.06 13.05 6.68
N GLU A 129 0.80 13.70 5.86
CA GLU A 129 0.68 13.81 4.41
C GLU A 129 0.78 12.49 3.66
N ASP A 130 1.75 11.61 3.99
CA ASP A 130 1.88 10.29 3.35
C ASP A 130 0.70 9.38 3.71
N MET A 131 0.30 9.39 4.98
CA MET A 131 -0.90 8.67 5.41
C MET A 131 -2.16 9.18 4.68
N ALA A 132 -2.31 10.50 4.54
CA ALA A 132 -3.41 11.10 3.80
C ALA A 132 -3.36 10.77 2.30
N ARG A 133 -2.16 10.73 1.70
CA ARG A 133 -1.93 10.36 0.30
C ARG A 133 -2.34 8.91 0.05
N ILE A 134 -1.88 7.97 0.88
CA ILE A 134 -2.25 6.55 0.80
C ILE A 134 -3.77 6.39 1.01
N ALA A 135 -4.36 7.07 1.99
CA ALA A 135 -5.80 7.05 2.20
C ALA A 135 -6.57 7.55 0.96
N GLY A 136 -6.05 8.57 0.28
CA GLY A 136 -6.55 9.04 -1.01
C GLY A 136 -6.50 7.93 -2.08
N VAL A 137 -5.37 7.23 -2.20
CA VAL A 137 -5.21 6.10 -3.13
C VAL A 137 -6.22 5.00 -2.83
N LEU A 138 -6.36 4.56 -1.57
CA LEU A 138 -7.31 3.50 -1.18
C LEU A 138 -8.74 3.78 -1.64
N ARG A 139 -9.15 5.06 -1.66
CA ARG A 139 -10.49 5.50 -2.09
C ARG A 139 -10.62 5.63 -3.61
N ALA A 140 -9.51 5.82 -4.31
CA ALA A 140 -9.47 6.10 -5.74
C ALA A 140 -9.17 4.87 -6.61
N LEU A 141 -8.59 3.80 -6.06
CA LEU A 141 -8.27 2.59 -6.83
C LEU A 141 -9.51 2.00 -7.53
N PRO A 142 -9.41 1.65 -8.84
CA PRO A 142 -10.57 1.33 -9.66
C PRO A 142 -11.01 -0.14 -9.61
N HIS A 143 -10.24 -1.02 -8.97
CA HIS A 143 -10.49 -2.46 -8.89
C HIS A 143 -11.04 -2.91 -7.54
N ALA A 144 -11.64 -4.10 -7.51
CA ALA A 144 -12.11 -4.71 -6.27
C ALA A 144 -10.95 -5.06 -5.31
N PRO A 145 -11.13 -4.92 -3.99
CA PRO A 145 -12.34 -4.42 -3.32
C PRO A 145 -12.47 -2.89 -3.29
N TYR A 146 -11.44 -2.13 -3.66
CA TYR A 146 -11.40 -0.66 -3.56
C TYR A 146 -12.52 0.07 -4.32
N SER A 147 -13.00 -0.52 -5.41
CA SER A 147 -14.13 0.00 -6.18
C SER A 147 -15.50 -0.33 -5.58
N GLU A 148 -15.57 -1.28 -4.63
CA GLU A 148 -16.83 -1.79 -4.10
C GLU A 148 -17.42 -0.83 -3.04
N PRO A 149 -18.75 -0.54 -3.09
CA PRO A 149 -19.35 0.46 -2.20
C PRO A 149 -19.13 0.20 -0.70
N TRP A 150 -19.25 -1.07 -0.27
CA TRP A 150 -19.08 -1.43 1.15
C TRP A 150 -17.65 -1.19 1.64
N PHE A 151 -16.66 -1.47 0.78
CA PHE A 151 -15.26 -1.28 1.12
C PHE A 151 -14.90 0.20 1.09
N ARG A 152 -15.43 0.97 0.14
CA ARG A 152 -15.31 2.43 0.14
C ARG A 152 -15.85 3.05 1.42
N THR A 153 -17.01 2.61 1.90
CA THR A 153 -17.54 3.06 3.19
C THR A 153 -16.58 2.75 4.34
N LEU A 154 -15.97 1.57 4.33
CA LEU A 154 -14.99 1.17 5.34
C LEU A 154 -13.76 2.10 5.34
N VAL A 155 -13.15 2.36 4.17
CA VAL A 155 -11.94 3.21 4.06
C VAL A 155 -12.22 4.73 4.06
N MET A 156 -13.48 5.14 4.12
CA MET A 156 -13.90 6.54 4.31
C MET A 156 -13.97 6.95 5.77
N ALA A 157 -13.87 6.01 6.73
CA ALA A 157 -13.76 6.35 8.14
C ALA A 157 -12.51 7.23 8.40
N PRO A 158 -12.55 8.16 9.37
CA PRO A 158 -11.36 8.90 9.79
C PRO A 158 -10.26 7.92 10.20
N ILE A 159 -9.10 8.04 9.58
CA ILE A 159 -7.92 7.26 9.94
C ILE A 159 -7.23 8.01 11.09
N PRO A 160 -7.12 7.42 12.30
CA PRO A 160 -6.43 8.07 13.41
C PRO A 160 -5.01 8.46 13.01
N GLY A 161 -4.64 9.74 13.21
CA GLY A 161 -3.33 10.27 12.84
C GLY A 161 -3.21 10.79 11.40
N ALA A 162 -4.22 10.63 10.53
CA ALA A 162 -4.23 11.28 9.22
C ALA A 162 -5.00 12.61 9.33
N ASP A 163 -4.32 13.76 9.32
CA ASP A 163 -5.00 15.06 9.22
C ASP A 163 -5.60 15.23 7.80
N PRO A 164 -6.95 15.32 7.66
CA PRO A 164 -7.59 15.54 6.37
C PRO A 164 -7.25 16.90 5.73
N GLN A 165 -6.66 17.87 6.46
CA GLN A 165 -6.21 19.16 5.94
C GLN A 165 -4.78 19.16 5.39
N ALA A 166 -3.91 18.23 5.82
CA ALA A 166 -2.51 18.18 5.36
C ALA A 166 -2.39 17.95 3.84
N ALA A 167 -3.34 17.25 3.23
CA ALA A 167 -3.39 17.05 1.78
C ALA A 167 -3.86 18.29 0.97
N ALA A 168 -4.37 19.34 1.63
CA ALA A 168 -4.93 20.53 0.98
C ALA A 168 -3.95 21.71 0.87
N ASP A 169 -2.82 21.66 1.59
CA ASP A 169 -1.84 22.76 1.68
C ASP A 169 -0.65 22.57 0.73
N VAL A 170 -0.90 22.19 -0.52
CA VAL A 170 0.13 22.24 -1.57
C VAL A 170 0.39 23.70 -1.94
N PRO A 171 1.60 24.26 -1.75
CA PRO A 171 1.96 25.48 -2.43
C PRO A 171 2.00 25.16 -3.92
N ARG A 172 1.19 25.87 -4.71
CA ARG A 172 1.36 25.93 -6.16
C ARG A 172 2.66 26.67 -6.45
N GLY A 173 3.78 25.95 -6.36
CA GLY A 173 5.12 26.38 -6.77
C GLY A 173 5.45 25.86 -8.15
#